data_AF-A0A432TKT7-F1
#
_entry.id   AF-A0A432TKT7-F1
#
_cell.length_a   1.000
_cell.length_b   1.000
_cell.length_c   1.000
_cell.angle_alpha   90.00
_cell.angle_beta   90.00
_cell.angle_gamma   90.00
#
_symmetry.space_group_name_H-M   'P 1'
#
loop_
_entity.id
_entity.type
_entity.pdbx_description
1 polymer ?
#
loop_
_entity_poly.entity_id
_entity_poly.type
_entity_poly.pdbx_seq_one_letter_code
_entity_poly.pdbx_strand_id
1 'polypeptide(L)' 'STRLLVYAGQLIAKGVKPESACSMTMITPLTDDADMRDTLHAAVQTFLG' A
#
# COMPACT_ATOMS: atom_id res chain seq x y z
N SER A 1 -3.94 6.80 -7.58
CA SER A 1 -5.35 7.26 -7.69
C SER A 1 -5.94 7.44 -6.30
N THR A 2 -6.73 8.49 -6.07
CA THR A 2 -7.38 8.76 -4.76
C THR A 2 -8.31 7.63 -4.30
N ARG A 3 -8.90 6.89 -5.25
CA ARG A 3 -9.72 5.70 -4.95
C ARG A 3 -8.94 4.61 -4.21
N LEU A 4 -7.67 4.41 -4.54
CA LEU A 4 -6.82 3.39 -3.89
C LEU A 4 -6.51 3.78 -2.45
N LEU A 5 -6.35 5.08 -2.16
CA LEU A 5 -6.18 5.59 -0.79
C LEU A 5 -7.43 5.34 0.06
N VAL A 6 -8.62 5.55 -0.51
CA VAL A 6 -9.89 5.24 0.17
C VAL A 6 -9.99 3.75 0.50
N TYR A 7 -9.60 2.86 -0.43
CA TYR A 7 -9.59 1.42 -0.17
C TYR A 7 -8.57 1.01 0.90
N ALA A 8 -7.37 1.59 0.90
CA ALA A 8 -6.39 1.37 1.96
C ALA A 8 -6.99 1.72 3.33
N GLY A 9 -7.61 2.89 3.45
CA GLY A 9 -8.26 3.32 4.70
C GLY A 9 -9.41 2.41 5.13
N GLN A 10 -10.22 1.91 4.19
CA GLN A 10 -11.29 0.96 4.48
C GLN A 10 -10.77 -0.39 5.00
N LEU A 11 -9.65 -0.89 4.48
CA LEU A 11 -9.02 -2.11 4.99
C LEU A 11 -8.43 -1.91 6.39
N ILE A 12 -7.79 -0.76 6.62
CA ILE A 12 -7.26 -0.40 7.94
C ILE A 12 -8.39 -0.32 8.97
N ALA A 13 -9.52 0.32 8.63
CA ALA A 13 -10.70 0.38 9.49
C ALA A 13 -11.30 -1.00 9.81
N LYS A 14 -11.04 -2.01 8.97
CA LYS A 14 -11.44 -3.42 9.19
C LYS A 14 -10.38 -4.24 9.95
N GLY A 15 -9.31 -3.62 10.43
CA GLY A 15 -8.26 -4.27 11.23
C GLY A 15 -7.10 -4.84 10.42
N VAL A 16 -7.02 -4.57 9.12
CA VAL A 16 -5.84 -4.93 8.32
C VAL A 16 -4.69 -4.01 8.69
N LYS A 17 -3.48 -4.58 8.86
CA LYS A 17 -2.29 -3.78 9.15
C LYS A 17 -2.07 -2.72 8.05
N PRO A 18 -1.70 -1.47 8.41
CA PRO A 18 -1.49 -0.40 7.44
C PRO A 18 -0.56 -0.78 6.29
N GLU A 19 0.55 -1.43 6.57
CA GLU A 19 1.49 -1.90 5.54
C GLU A 19 0.85 -2.85 4.54
N SER A 20 0.11 -3.86 5.04
CA SER A 20 -0.56 -4.84 4.19
C SER A 20 -1.68 -4.21 3.37
N ALA A 21 -2.45 -3.30 3.96
CA ALA A 21 -3.49 -2.56 3.26
C ALA A 21 -2.91 -1.70 2.13
N CYS A 22 -1.82 -0.98 2.40
CA CYS A 22 -1.11 -0.18 1.40
C CYS A 22 -0.49 -1.03 0.30
N SER A 23 0.10 -2.19 0.64
CA SER A 23 0.68 -3.09 -0.36
C SER A 23 -0.38 -3.61 -1.34
N MET A 24 -1.50 -4.12 -0.82
CA MET A 24 -2.60 -4.68 -1.62
C MET A 24 -3.32 -3.65 -2.50
N THR A 25 -3.35 -2.38 -2.09
CA THR A 25 -4.16 -1.35 -2.76
C THR A 25 -3.36 -0.34 -3.54
N MET A 26 -2.13 -0.01 -3.12
CA MET A 26 -1.32 1.07 -3.70
C MET A 26 -0.06 0.59 -4.40
N ILE A 27 0.46 -0.60 -4.08
CA ILE A 27 1.72 -1.10 -4.65
C ILE A 27 1.42 -2.11 -5.76
N THR A 28 0.84 -3.26 -5.41
CA THR A 28 0.60 -4.36 -6.36
C THR A 28 -0.21 -3.94 -7.60
N PRO A 29 -1.27 -3.11 -7.49
CA PRO A 29 -2.04 -2.71 -8.67
C PRO A 29 -1.40 -1.60 -9.51
N LEU A 30 -0.34 -0.95 -9.02
CA LEU A 30 0.24 0.24 -9.66
C LEU A 30 1.32 -0.12 -10.69
N THR A 31 2.05 -1.20 -10.46
CA THR A 31 3.17 -1.60 -11.31
C THR A 31 3.52 -3.08 -11.14
N ASP A 32 3.90 -3.72 -12.26
CA ASP A 32 4.46 -5.07 -12.28
C ASP A 32 5.99 -5.08 -12.17
N ASP A 33 6.63 -3.92 -12.24
CA ASP A 33 8.08 -3.75 -12.11
C ASP A 33 8.55 -4.01 -10.67
N ALA A 34 9.56 -4.87 -10.51
CA ALA A 34 10.03 -5.29 -9.20
C ALA A 34 10.72 -4.15 -8.43
N ASP A 35 11.59 -3.38 -9.10
CA ASP A 35 12.37 -2.31 -8.47
C ASP A 35 11.45 -1.16 -7.99
N MET A 36 10.44 -0.83 -8.79
CA MET A 36 9.42 0.15 -8.38
C MET A 36 8.60 -0.35 -7.19
N ARG A 37 8.22 -1.63 -7.15
CA ARG A 37 7.50 -2.20 -5.99
C ARG A 37 8.32 -2.11 -4.72
N ASP A 38 9.60 -2.46 -4.78
CA ASP A 38 10.50 -2.39 -3.63
C ASP A 38 10.66 -0.95 -3.13
N THR A 39 10.78 0.01 -4.05
CA THR A 39 10.84 1.45 -3.71
C THR A 39 9.58 1.91 -2.98
N LEU A 40 8.39 1.54 -3.49
CA LEU A 40 7.12 1.89 -2.86
C LEU A 40 6.94 1.16 -1.51
N HIS A 41 7.41 -0.07 -1.40
CA HIS A 41 7.36 -0.83 -0.16
C HIS A 41 8.25 -0.20 0.92
N ALA A 42 9.45 0.25 0.56
CA ALA A 42 10.34 0.98 1.46
C ALA A 42 9.71 2.29 1.97
N ALA A 43 9.00 3.02 1.10
CA ALA A 43 8.25 4.20 1.52
C ALA A 43 7.16 3.85 2.53
N VAL A 44 6.37 2.79 2.28
CA VAL A 44 5.34 2.32 3.23
C VAL A 44 5.96 1.93 4.57
N GLN A 45 7.04 1.14 4.58
CA GLN A 45 7.77 0.77 5.80
C GLN A 45 8.27 1.98 6.59
N THR A 46 8.74 3.03 5.90
CA THR A 46 9.26 4.24 6.56
C THR A 46 8.18 5.00 7.33
N PHE A 47 6.93 5.00 6.86
CA PHE A 47 5.85 5.78 7.46
C PHE A 47 4.87 4.96 8.31
N LEU A 48 4.79 3.65 8.09
CA LEU A 48 3.76 2.77 8.64
C LEU A 48 4.30 1.50 9.30
N GLY A 49 5.63 1.32 9.32
CA GLY A 49 6.34 0.24 10.02
C GLY A 49 6.58 0.52 11.50
#